data_AF-U1N006-F1
#
_entry.id   AF-U1N006-F1
#
_cell.length_a   1.000
_cell.length_b   1.000
_cell.length_c   1.000
_cell.angle_alpha   90.00
_cell.angle_beta   90.00
_cell.angle_gamma   90.00
#
_symmetry.space_group_name_H-M   'P 1'
#
loop_
_entity.id
_entity.type
_entity.pdbx_description
1 polymer ?
#
loop_
_entity_poly.entity_id
_entity_poly.type
_entity_poly.pdbx_seq_one_letter_code
_entity_poly.pdbx_strand_id
1 'polypeptide(L)'
;PSLRLIRLMARVLAFRVGDSYLFDRYFEREYLFEALAEYYDEDTYRFELPAEALADVQQRLSAAGIKLVAVDDPAPYCVVIDQYEPHSEILEQAVAAWTRRNHRFCLMNGDRALADALDMGARRVTETEFVAGL
;
A
#
# COMPACT_ATOMS: atom_id res chain seq x y z
N PRO A 1 -17.35 12.90 34.16
CA PRO A 1 -17.06 11.54 33.64
C PRO A 1 -16.62 11.60 32.18
N SER A 2 -15.37 11.26 31.95
CA SER A 2 -14.54 11.43 30.76
C SER A 2 -15.16 11.00 29.43
N LEU A 3 -15.36 11.95 28.52
CA LEU A 3 -15.30 11.68 27.08
C LEU A 3 -13.85 11.32 26.77
N ARG A 4 -13.57 10.01 26.76
CA ARG A 4 -12.25 9.47 26.41
C ARG A 4 -11.85 10.04 25.05
N LEU A 5 -10.75 10.80 25.04
CA LEU A 5 -9.94 11.03 23.85
C LEU A 5 -9.65 9.64 23.24
N ILE A 6 -10.44 9.23 22.25
CA ILE A 6 -9.98 8.20 21.33
C ILE A 6 -8.91 8.92 20.53
N ARG A 7 -7.66 8.81 20.98
CA ARG A 7 -6.51 9.15 20.15
C ARG A 7 -6.66 8.27 18.90
N LEU A 8 -7.09 8.84 17.78
CA LEU A 8 -7.14 8.16 16.50
C LEU A 8 -5.71 7.66 16.23
N MET A 9 -5.47 6.37 16.42
CA MET A 9 -4.19 5.76 16.04
C MET A 9 -4.09 5.84 14.53
N ALA A 10 -2.99 6.42 14.03
CA ALA A 10 -2.74 6.43 12.60
C ALA A 10 -2.64 4.98 12.10
N ARG A 11 -3.18 4.70 10.91
CA ARG A 11 -3.22 3.33 10.33
C ARG A 11 -2.37 3.27 9.08
N VAL A 12 -1.40 2.36 9.05
CA VAL A 12 -0.58 2.03 7.87
C VAL A 12 -1.07 0.69 7.33
N LEU A 13 -1.26 0.58 6.02
CA LEU A 13 -1.55 -0.70 5.38
C LEU A 13 -0.23 -1.33 4.92
N ALA A 14 -0.11 -2.64 5.08
CA ALA A 14 1.00 -3.43 4.59
C ALA A 14 0.43 -4.51 3.67
N PHE A 15 0.65 -4.39 2.36
CA PHE A 15 0.12 -5.31 1.35
C PHE A 15 1.09 -6.44 1.09
N ARG A 16 0.63 -7.68 1.22
CA ARG A 16 1.46 -8.84 0.91
C ARG A 16 1.72 -8.92 -0.59
N VAL A 17 2.99 -8.97 -0.98
CA VAL A 17 3.45 -9.15 -2.36
C VAL A 17 4.61 -10.15 -2.31
N GLY A 18 4.45 -11.31 -2.94
CA GLY A 18 5.34 -12.46 -2.71
C GLY A 18 5.50 -12.80 -1.21
N ASP A 19 6.75 -12.77 -0.75
CA ASP A 19 7.14 -13.09 0.63
C ASP A 19 7.34 -11.86 1.54
N SER A 20 7.01 -10.67 1.02
CA SER A 20 7.19 -9.39 1.70
C SER A 20 5.86 -8.63 1.83
N TYR A 21 5.89 -7.57 2.64
CA TYR A 21 4.81 -6.61 2.80
C TYR A 21 5.25 -5.21 2.35
N LEU A 22 4.54 -4.63 1.41
CA LEU A 22 4.76 -3.25 0.95
C LEU A 22 3.86 -2.28 1.71
N PHE A 23 4.44 -1.24 2.29
CA PHE A 23 3.66 -0.26 3.05
C PHE A 23 2.90 0.69 2.11
N ASP A 24 1.72 1.15 2.50
CA ASP A 24 0.94 2.11 1.70
C ASP A 24 1.64 3.45 1.50
N ARG A 25 2.54 3.82 2.41
CA ARG A 25 3.25 5.09 2.41
C ARG A 25 4.59 5.02 3.13
N TYR A 26 5.40 6.06 2.93
CA TYR A 26 6.58 6.32 3.73
C TYR A 26 6.23 7.07 5.02
N PHE A 27 7.19 7.16 5.94
CA PHE A 27 7.05 7.94 7.17
C PHE A 27 7.75 9.29 7.03
N GLU A 28 7.00 10.39 7.10
CA GLU A 28 7.56 11.76 7.10
C GLU A 28 8.34 12.08 8.37
N ARG A 29 8.03 11.40 9.48
CA ARG A 29 8.70 11.64 10.77
C ARG A 29 10.02 10.88 10.78
N GLU A 30 11.11 11.63 10.85
CA GLU A 30 12.50 11.13 10.84
C GLU A 30 12.71 9.93 11.80
N TYR A 31 12.28 10.04 13.06
CA TYR A 31 12.46 8.95 14.03
C TYR A 31 11.74 7.63 13.66
N LEU A 32 10.63 7.70 12.90
CA LEU A 32 9.94 6.50 12.41
C LEU A 32 10.63 5.94 11.18
N PHE A 33 11.10 6.83 10.31
CA PHE A 33 11.86 6.46 9.13
C PHE A 33 13.15 5.75 9.53
N GLU A 34 13.97 6.37 10.39
CA GLU A 34 15.22 5.81 10.89
C GLU A 34 15.03 4.46 11.58
N ALA A 35 13.95 4.32 12.36
CA ALA A 35 13.63 3.06 13.00
C ALA A 35 13.42 1.94 11.97
N LEU A 36 12.78 2.22 10.84
CA LEU A 36 12.45 1.21 9.83
C LEU A 36 13.36 1.25 8.60
N ALA A 37 14.44 2.02 8.64
CA ALA A 37 15.31 2.27 7.49
C ALA A 37 15.92 0.99 6.90
N GLU A 38 16.12 -0.05 7.72
CA GLU A 38 16.57 -1.37 7.25
C GLU A 38 15.59 -2.04 6.26
N TYR A 39 14.32 -1.65 6.28
CA TYR A 39 13.27 -2.15 5.40
C TYR A 39 12.93 -1.18 4.27
N TYR A 40 13.66 -0.06 4.13
CA TYR A 40 13.41 0.90 3.06
C TYR A 40 14.21 0.51 1.82
N ASP A 41 13.51 0.31 0.71
CA ASP A 41 14.09 0.06 -0.61
C ASP A 41 14.20 1.38 -1.38
N GLU A 42 15.43 1.80 -1.68
CA GLU A 42 15.72 3.08 -2.36
C GLU A 42 15.42 3.05 -3.86
N ASP A 43 15.39 1.87 -4.49
CA ASP A 43 15.12 1.72 -5.92
C ASP A 43 13.63 1.89 -6.23
N THR A 44 12.79 1.36 -5.34
CA THR A 44 11.32 1.39 -5.42
C THR A 44 10.68 2.49 -4.58
N TYR A 45 11.48 3.20 -3.76
CA TYR A 45 11.05 4.23 -2.82
C TYR A 45 9.93 3.75 -1.89
N ARG A 46 10.08 2.54 -1.36
CA ARG A 46 9.03 1.83 -0.62
C ARG A 46 9.59 1.07 0.56
N PHE A 47 8.83 1.01 1.66
CA PHE A 47 9.14 0.05 2.72
C PHE A 47 8.68 -1.34 2.29
N GLU A 48 9.64 -2.25 2.19
CA GLU A 48 9.45 -3.67 1.93
C GLU A 48 9.87 -4.46 3.17
N LEU A 49 8.88 -5.04 3.83
CA LEU A 49 9.06 -5.75 5.09
C LEU A 49 8.94 -7.26 4.87
N PRO A 50 9.99 -8.06 5.11
CA PRO A 50 9.89 -9.52 5.08
C PRO A 50 8.79 -10.03 6.02
N ALA A 51 8.04 -11.06 5.61
CA ALA A 51 6.91 -11.56 6.38
C ALA A 51 7.26 -11.97 7.81
N GLU A 52 8.48 -12.48 8.04
CA GLU A 52 8.99 -12.86 9.36
C GLU A 52 9.18 -11.67 10.32
N ALA A 53 9.41 -10.46 9.78
CA ALA A 53 9.63 -9.25 10.57
C ALA A 53 8.31 -8.51 10.90
N LEU A 54 7.18 -8.96 10.35
CA LEU A 54 5.88 -8.30 10.50
C LEU A 54 5.48 -8.09 11.97
N ALA A 55 5.58 -9.13 12.80
CA ALA A 55 5.13 -9.08 14.19
C ALA A 55 5.93 -8.07 15.02
N ASP A 56 7.25 -8.04 14.84
CA ASP A 56 8.15 -7.14 15.56
C ASP A 56 7.90 -5.69 15.13
N VAL A 57 7.75 -5.42 13.83
CA VAL A 57 7.45 -4.08 13.33
C VAL A 57 6.06 -3.60 13.75
N GLN A 58 5.06 -4.49 13.78
CA GLN A 58 3.74 -4.18 14.35
C GLN A 58 3.84 -3.70 15.81
N GLN A 59 4.65 -4.37 16.63
CA GLN A 59 4.85 -3.97 18.02
C GLN A 59 5.54 -2.60 18.12
N ARG A 60 6.59 -2.37 17.34
CA ARG A 60 7.34 -1.09 17.30
C ARG A 60 6.45 0.07 16.89
N LEU A 61 5.66 -0.08 15.82
CA LEU A 61 4.73 0.95 15.35
C LEU A 61 3.60 1.20 16.35
N SER A 62 3.08 0.13 16.99
CA SER A 62 2.04 0.27 18.01
C SER A 62 2.52 1.08 19.22
N ALA A 63 3.78 0.89 19.64
CA ALA A 63 4.39 1.69 20.70
C ALA A 63 4.51 3.18 20.31
N ALA A 64 4.66 3.47 19.01
CA ALA A 64 4.64 4.82 18.46
C ALA A 64 3.21 5.37 18.18
N GLY A 65 2.16 4.63 18.52
CA GLY A 65 0.76 5.02 18.31
C GLY A 65 0.25 4.80 16.88
N ILE A 66 0.91 3.94 16.11
CA ILE A 66 0.57 3.59 14.73
C ILE A 66 0.14 2.13 14.67
N LYS A 67 -1.03 1.87 14.08
CA LYS A 67 -1.50 0.51 13.81
C LYS A 67 -1.08 0.09 12.40
N LEU A 68 -0.20 -0.89 12.30
CA LEU A 68 0.11 -1.55 11.02
C LEU A 68 -0.91 -2.67 10.76
N VAL A 69 -1.61 -2.59 9.64
CA VAL A 69 -2.65 -3.53 9.22
C VAL A 69 -2.13 -4.33 8.03
N ALA A 70 -1.87 -5.62 8.24
CA ALA A 70 -1.51 -6.53 7.17
C ALA A 70 -2.73 -6.82 6.28
N VAL A 71 -2.50 -6.80 4.97
CA VAL A 71 -3.46 -7.11 3.92
C VAL A 71 -2.87 -8.27 3.13
N ASP A 72 -3.25 -9.50 3.53
CA ASP A 72 -2.74 -10.74 2.92
C ASP A 72 -3.22 -10.96 1.48
N ASP A 73 -4.40 -10.46 1.14
CA ASP A 73 -4.93 -10.44 -0.22
C ASP A 73 -5.02 -9.00 -0.73
N PRO A 74 -4.04 -8.52 -1.52
CA PRO A 74 -4.05 -7.18 -2.09
C PRO A 74 -4.99 -7.04 -3.29
N ALA A 75 -5.53 -8.12 -3.87
CA ALA A 75 -6.31 -8.07 -5.10
C ALA A 75 -7.50 -7.09 -5.07
N PRO A 76 -8.22 -6.87 -3.95
CA PRO A 76 -9.30 -5.88 -3.86
C PRO A 76 -8.83 -4.42 -4.04
N TYR A 77 -7.54 -4.14 -3.86
CA TYR A 77 -6.93 -2.82 -4.04
C TYR A 77 -6.25 -2.66 -5.41
N CYS A 78 -6.28 -3.70 -6.24
CA CYS A 78 -5.68 -3.67 -7.56
C CYS A 78 -6.65 -3.10 -8.60
N VAL A 79 -6.16 -2.16 -9.39
CA VAL A 79 -6.85 -1.65 -10.57
C VAL A 79 -6.07 -1.94 -11.84
N VAL A 80 -6.78 -1.95 -12.96
CA VAL A 80 -6.23 -2.05 -14.31
C VAL A 80 -6.63 -0.83 -15.12
N ILE A 81 -5.67 -0.30 -15.87
CA ILE A 81 -5.81 0.83 -16.79
C ILE A 81 -5.24 0.48 -18.16
N ASP A 82 -5.69 1.17 -19.20
CA ASP A 82 -5.08 1.06 -20.52
C ASP A 82 -3.67 1.68 -20.46
N GLN A 83 -2.68 1.02 -21.07
CA GLN A 83 -1.30 1.47 -21.02
C GLN A 83 -1.03 2.72 -21.87
N TYR A 84 -1.95 3.06 -22.78
CA TYR A 84 -1.79 4.17 -23.72
C TYR A 84 -2.42 5.50 -23.24
N GLU A 85 -3.13 5.48 -22.12
CA GLU A 85 -3.72 6.68 -21.52
C GLU A 85 -2.80 7.30 -20.45
N PRO A 86 -2.67 8.63 -20.41
CA PRO A 86 -1.83 9.31 -19.43
C PRO A 86 -2.53 9.33 -18.06
N HIS A 87 -2.23 8.31 -17.25
CA HIS A 87 -2.76 8.16 -15.89
C HIS A 87 -1.67 8.40 -14.82
N SER A 88 -0.88 9.47 -14.94
CA SER A 88 0.18 9.77 -13.95
C SER A 88 -0.38 9.91 -12.53
N GLU A 89 -1.57 10.50 -12.39
CA GLU A 89 -2.25 10.67 -11.09
C GLU A 89 -2.55 9.33 -10.39
N ILE A 90 -2.92 8.29 -11.15
CA ILE A 90 -3.15 6.94 -10.60
C ILE A 90 -1.83 6.33 -10.14
N LEU A 91 -0.74 6.53 -10.89
CA LEU A 91 0.58 5.98 -10.56
C LEU A 91 1.17 6.60 -9.30
N GLU A 92 0.96 7.90 -9.09
CA GLU A 92 1.42 8.61 -7.88
C GLU A 92 0.77 8.07 -6.60
N GLN A 93 -0.43 7.50 -6.72
CA GLN A 93 -1.16 6.89 -5.60
C GLN A 93 -0.93 5.38 -5.47
N ALA A 94 -0.12 4.77 -6.35
CA ALA A 94 0.15 3.34 -6.33
C ALA A 94 1.27 2.98 -5.34
N VAL A 95 1.13 1.81 -4.72
CA VAL A 95 2.18 1.13 -3.96
C VAL A 95 3.14 0.41 -4.90
N ALA A 96 2.58 -0.23 -5.93
CA ALA A 96 3.31 -0.93 -6.97
C ALA A 96 2.55 -0.83 -8.29
N ALA A 97 3.28 -0.85 -9.41
CA ALA A 97 2.69 -0.88 -10.74
C ALA A 97 3.48 -1.84 -11.66
N TRP A 98 2.76 -2.58 -12.50
CA TRP A 98 3.35 -3.52 -13.45
C TRP A 98 2.53 -3.60 -14.73
N THR A 99 3.12 -4.14 -15.79
CA THR A 99 2.46 -4.27 -17.11
C THR A 99 2.31 -5.73 -17.48
N ARG A 100 1.13 -6.13 -17.95
CA ARG A 100 0.85 -7.47 -18.46
C ARG A 100 -0.17 -7.40 -19.59
N ARG A 101 0.08 -8.11 -20.70
CA ARG A 101 -0.84 -8.17 -21.86
C ARG A 101 -1.31 -6.79 -22.33
N ASN A 102 -0.39 -5.85 -22.47
CA ASN A 102 -0.66 -4.46 -22.85
C ASN A 102 -1.59 -3.67 -21.91
N HIS A 103 -1.75 -4.11 -20.67
CA HIS A 103 -2.50 -3.41 -19.64
C HIS A 103 -1.56 -3.09 -18.49
N ARG A 104 -1.76 -1.93 -17.87
CA ARG A 104 -1.05 -1.55 -16.66
C ARG A 104 -1.92 -1.85 -15.44
N PHE A 105 -1.30 -2.45 -14.45
CA PHE A 105 -1.91 -2.80 -13.18
C PHE A 105 -1.28 -1.93 -12.10
N CYS A 106 -2.09 -1.52 -11.14
CA CYS A 106 -1.66 -0.72 -10.01
C CYS A 106 -2.26 -1.29 -8.73
N LEU A 107 -1.41 -1.52 -7.73
CA LEU A 107 -1.83 -1.76 -6.35
C LEU A 107 -2.00 -0.41 -5.68
N MET A 108 -3.22 -0.01 -5.32
CA MET A 108 -3.48 1.32 -4.76
C MET A 108 -3.15 1.39 -3.27
N ASN A 109 -2.71 2.56 -2.79
CA ASN A 109 -2.29 2.76 -1.39
C ASN A 109 -3.43 2.82 -0.36
N GLY A 110 -4.65 2.44 -0.74
CA GLY A 110 -5.79 2.33 0.17
C GLY A 110 -7.12 2.66 -0.51
N ASP A 111 -8.19 2.66 0.29
CA ASP A 111 -9.57 2.81 -0.22
C ASP A 111 -9.80 4.12 -0.97
N ARG A 112 -9.17 5.21 -0.51
CA ARG A 112 -9.34 6.53 -1.14
C ARG A 112 -8.69 6.57 -2.53
N ALA A 113 -7.43 6.15 -2.63
CA ALA A 113 -6.75 6.07 -3.92
C ALA A 113 -7.43 5.08 -4.86
N LEU A 114 -7.95 3.97 -4.33
CA LEU A 114 -8.78 3.05 -5.10
C LEU A 114 -10.02 3.75 -5.67
N ALA A 115 -10.76 4.50 -4.86
CA ALA A 115 -11.94 5.24 -5.32
C ALA A 115 -11.56 6.30 -6.37
N ASP A 116 -10.54 7.11 -6.09
CA ASP A 116 -10.04 8.15 -7.00
C ASP A 116 -9.65 7.55 -8.37
N ALA A 117 -8.92 6.42 -8.38
CA ALA A 117 -8.54 5.74 -9.62
C ALA A 117 -9.74 5.24 -10.44
N LEU A 118 -10.81 4.76 -9.77
CA LEU A 118 -12.03 4.31 -10.45
C LEU A 118 -12.81 5.50 -11.04
N ASP A 119 -12.86 6.62 -10.32
CA ASP A 119 -13.45 7.87 -10.84
C ASP A 119 -12.69 8.39 -12.07
N MET A 120 -11.38 8.10 -12.15
CA MET A 120 -10.52 8.39 -13.30
C MET A 120 -10.61 7.36 -14.44
N GLY A 121 -11.49 6.35 -14.33
CA GLY A 121 -11.75 5.37 -15.39
C GLY A 121 -10.98 4.06 -15.27
N ALA A 122 -10.23 3.84 -14.19
CA ALA A 122 -9.66 2.53 -13.91
C ALA A 122 -10.77 1.50 -13.61
N ARG A 123 -10.43 0.21 -13.71
CA ARG A 123 -11.33 -0.90 -13.35
C ARG A 123 -10.70 -1.74 -12.25
N ARG A 124 -11.49 -2.24 -11.30
CA ARG A 124 -10.98 -3.21 -10.32
C ARG A 124 -10.56 -4.48 -11.04
N VAL A 125 -9.40 -5.02 -10.71
CA VAL A 125 -8.95 -6.28 -11.31
C VAL A 125 -9.93 -7.41 -11.03
N THR A 126 -10.51 -7.45 -9.82
CA THR A 126 -11.51 -8.43 -9.39
C THR A 126 -12.83 -8.38 -10.17
N GLU A 127 -13.09 -7.30 -10.90
CA GLU A 127 -14.27 -7.10 -11.75
C GLU A 127 -13.95 -7.32 -13.25
N THR A 128 -12.75 -7.83 -13.55
CA THR A 128 -12.29 -8.10 -14.91
C THR A 128 -11.87 -9.56 -15.07
N GLU A 129 -11.55 -9.94 -16.31
CA GLU A 129 -10.97 -11.24 -16.65
C GLU A 129 -9.47 -11.36 -16.29
N PHE A 130 -8.85 -10.29 -15.80
CA PHE A 130 -7.44 -10.29 -15.44
C PHE A 130 -7.20 -10.83 -14.02
N VAL A 131 -5.97 -11.28 -13.79
CA VAL A 131 -5.49 -11.67 -12.46
C VAL A 131 -4.31 -10.77 -12.10
N ALA A 132 -4.32 -10.19 -10.89
CA ALA A 132 -3.30 -9.25 -10.43
C ALA A 132 -1.90 -9.85 -10.56
N GLY A 133 -1.69 -11.06 -10.04
CA GLY A 133 -0.41 -11.78 -10.14
C GLY A 133 0.70 -11.10 -9.36
N LEU A 134 0.38 -10.72 -8.11
CA LEU A 134 1.29 -10.18 -7.10
C LEU A 134 1.93 -11.30 -6.26
#